data_AF-A0A7X0HME4-F1
#
_entry.id   AF-A0A7X0HME4-F1
#
_cell.length_a   1.000
_cell.length_b   1.000
_cell.length_c   1.000
_cell.angle_alpha   90.00
_cell.angle_beta   90.00
_cell.angle_gamma   90.00
#
_symmetry.space_group_name_H-M   'P 1'
#
loop_
_entity.id
_entity.type
_entity.pdbx_description
1 polymer ?
#
loop_
_entity_poly.entity_id
_entity_poly.type
_entity_poly.pdbx_seq_one_letter_code
_entity_poly.pdbx_strand_id
1 'polypeptide(L)'
;MSTDSQAADPGQNSVEGVEALLVAAHRQLGIAVADRINAQGGPPELRPPDLALDRLLAATHRAVGGAVGDRLFRETHAGLAGRASATEGRSAAEELLWSRSPAIRVKYRAQALRLAHTYWPFDLVHALRDCITALQELSGLLAGNARLARTPERAVDTVRSHLDRLARLPEPARAPGALAGLNYLDTIEALLSHHTGRILTGLQELRDLLEEELAPTVHSLGGLEHDSLFGVGAVAQDMIDDLTHDCSEANALEAVVAEVERASNDFLGADLSSAKLDGVGLEGILWDVTTIWPENWEARVRKASRPSDEEQGVLVVAAEGCSTVIHAEA
;
A
#
# COMPACT_ATOMS: atom_id res chain seq x y z
N MET A 1 49.23 -26.00 -6.30
CA MET A 1 48.24 -26.81 -5.56
C MET A 1 47.02 -25.93 -5.40
N SER A 2 45.95 -26.34 -6.07
CA SER A 2 44.74 -25.57 -6.35
C SER A 2 43.95 -25.26 -5.08
N THR A 3 43.50 -24.01 -4.97
CA THR A 3 42.35 -23.63 -4.14
C THR A 3 41.15 -23.49 -5.09
N ASP A 4 40.33 -24.53 -5.14
CA ASP A 4 39.01 -24.48 -5.79
C ASP A 4 38.14 -23.50 -5.03
N SER A 5 37.84 -22.38 -5.68
CA SER A 5 36.83 -21.42 -5.24
C SER A 5 35.50 -21.90 -5.82
N GLN A 6 34.78 -22.68 -5.04
CA GLN A 6 33.47 -23.21 -5.37
C GLN A 6 32.48 -22.04 -5.38
N ALA A 7 32.13 -21.58 -6.59
CA ALA A 7 31.09 -20.57 -6.79
C ALA A 7 29.78 -21.12 -6.23
N ALA A 8 29.24 -20.45 -5.21
CA ALA A 8 27.93 -20.77 -4.64
C ALA A 8 26.87 -20.57 -5.73
N ASP A 9 26.18 -21.66 -6.06
CA ASP A 9 25.14 -21.70 -7.06
C ASP A 9 23.93 -20.90 -6.56
N PRO A 10 23.52 -19.80 -7.23
CA PRO A 10 22.38 -18.98 -6.80
C PRO A 10 21.05 -19.77 -6.75
N GLY A 11 21.00 -20.95 -7.38
CA GLY A 11 19.88 -21.88 -7.27
C GLY A 11 19.71 -22.53 -5.89
N GLN A 12 20.79 -22.73 -5.13
CA GLN A 12 20.73 -23.40 -3.81
C GLN A 12 20.12 -22.52 -2.72
N ASN A 13 20.45 -21.22 -2.72
CA ASN A 13 19.88 -20.26 -1.75
C ASN A 13 18.36 -20.06 -1.92
N SER A 14 17.85 -20.22 -3.14
CA SER A 14 16.41 -20.12 -3.43
C SER A 14 15.62 -21.28 -2.83
N VAL A 15 16.16 -22.50 -2.95
CA VAL A 15 15.56 -23.74 -2.44
C VAL A 15 15.56 -23.75 -0.91
N GLU A 16 16.68 -23.37 -0.28
CA GLU A 16 16.76 -23.27 1.19
C GLU A 16 15.76 -22.24 1.76
N GLY A 17 15.52 -21.13 1.05
CA GLY A 17 14.53 -20.12 1.47
C GLY A 17 13.08 -20.59 1.35
N VAL A 18 12.74 -21.39 0.34
CA VAL A 18 11.40 -21.99 0.21
C VAL A 18 11.20 -23.08 1.26
N GLU A 19 12.23 -23.89 1.53
CA GLU A 19 12.20 -24.91 2.56
C GLU A 19 12.03 -24.30 3.95
N ALA A 20 12.73 -23.18 4.24
CA ALA A 20 12.56 -22.43 5.47
C ALA A 20 11.15 -21.85 5.64
N LEU A 21 10.55 -21.33 4.55
CA LEU A 21 9.17 -20.84 4.56
C LEU A 21 8.16 -21.96 4.79
N LEU A 22 8.34 -23.12 4.14
CA LEU A 22 7.48 -24.28 4.34
C LEU A 22 7.60 -24.83 5.77
N VAL A 23 8.80 -24.85 6.34
CA VAL A 23 9.02 -25.24 7.75
C VAL A 23 8.38 -24.25 8.71
N ALA A 24 8.49 -22.95 8.45
CA ALA A 24 7.86 -21.91 9.27
C ALA A 24 6.33 -21.99 9.21
N ALA A 25 5.76 -22.15 8.01
CA ALA A 25 4.33 -22.34 7.81
C ALA A 25 3.83 -23.62 8.51
N HIS A 26 4.53 -24.74 8.34
CA HIS A 26 4.21 -26.01 9.01
C HIS A 26 4.25 -25.89 10.54
N ARG A 27 5.24 -25.17 11.07
CA ARG A 27 5.36 -24.91 12.51
C ARG A 27 4.22 -24.04 13.05
N GLN A 28 3.85 -22.97 12.34
CA GLN A 28 2.72 -22.13 12.75
C GLN A 28 1.38 -22.85 12.67
N LEU A 29 1.18 -23.67 11.64
CA LEU A 29 0.05 -24.59 11.52
C LEU A 29 0.00 -25.56 12.71
N GLY A 30 1.12 -26.16 13.07
CA GLY A 30 1.22 -27.08 14.20
C GLY A 30 0.90 -26.42 15.55
N ILE A 31 1.36 -25.19 15.76
CA ILE A 31 1.06 -24.42 16.99
C ILE A 31 -0.42 -24.03 17.02
N ALA A 32 -0.97 -23.50 15.93
CA ALA A 32 -2.38 -23.10 15.87
C ALA A 32 -3.34 -24.29 16.07
N VAL A 33 -3.02 -25.45 15.49
CA VAL A 33 -3.80 -26.69 15.68
C VAL A 33 -3.69 -27.19 17.12
N ALA A 34 -2.48 -27.21 17.70
CA ALA A 34 -2.26 -27.67 19.06
C ALA A 34 -2.94 -26.76 20.10
N ASP A 35 -2.84 -25.44 19.94
CA ASP A 35 -3.48 -24.46 20.83
C ASP A 35 -5.00 -24.56 20.75
N ARG A 36 -5.56 -24.80 19.56
CA ARG A 36 -7.00 -24.98 19.36
C ARG A 36 -7.52 -26.29 19.98
N ILE A 37 -6.78 -27.39 19.83
CA ILE A 37 -7.11 -28.68 20.46
C ILE A 37 -7.05 -28.56 21.99
N ASN A 38 -6.03 -27.88 22.51
CA ASN A 38 -5.87 -27.67 23.96
C ASN A 38 -6.88 -26.68 24.54
N ALA A 39 -7.34 -25.70 23.76
CA ALA A 39 -8.37 -24.73 24.17
C ALA A 39 -9.79 -25.34 24.23
N GLN A 40 -10.04 -26.52 23.66
CA GLN A 40 -11.39 -27.10 23.53
C GLN A 40 -11.81 -28.10 24.63
N GLY A 41 -10.97 -28.41 25.62
CA GLY A 41 -11.42 -28.86 26.96
C GLY A 41 -12.48 -29.97 27.11
N GLY A 42 -12.70 -30.85 26.14
CA GLY A 42 -13.70 -31.92 26.22
C GLY A 42 -13.68 -32.87 25.01
N PRO A 43 -14.22 -34.10 25.13
CA PRO A 43 -14.14 -35.11 24.07
C PRO A 43 -14.91 -34.66 22.82
N PRO A 44 -14.44 -35.02 21.61
CA PRO A 44 -14.92 -34.44 20.36
C PRO A 44 -16.29 -35.01 19.98
N GLU A 45 -17.35 -34.26 20.28
CA GLU A 45 -18.63 -34.47 19.59
C GLU A 45 -18.61 -33.74 18.24
N LEU A 46 -18.35 -34.56 17.22
CA LEU A 46 -18.53 -34.40 15.78
C LEU A 46 -19.40 -33.20 15.33
N ARG A 47 -18.76 -32.06 15.01
CA ARG A 47 -19.19 -31.07 13.98
C ARG A 47 -18.04 -30.93 12.97
N PRO A 48 -18.31 -30.65 11.67
CA PRO A 48 -17.51 -31.18 10.59
C PRO A 48 -16.08 -30.61 10.68
N PRO A 49 -15.08 -31.44 11.02
CA PRO A 49 -13.69 -31.01 11.16
C PRO A 49 -13.14 -30.40 9.85
N ASP A 50 -13.81 -30.69 8.74
CA ASP A 50 -13.46 -30.24 7.39
C ASP A 50 -13.60 -28.71 7.23
N LEU A 51 -14.64 -28.07 7.80
CA LEU A 51 -14.85 -26.63 7.58
C LEU A 51 -13.83 -25.76 8.34
N ALA A 52 -13.45 -26.18 9.55
CA ALA A 52 -12.43 -25.47 10.33
C ALA A 52 -11.03 -25.68 9.72
N LEU A 53 -10.76 -26.87 9.19
CA LEU A 53 -9.52 -27.17 8.48
C LEU A 53 -9.46 -26.42 7.14
N ASP A 54 -10.56 -26.35 6.39
CA ASP A 54 -10.66 -25.60 5.14
C ASP A 54 -10.44 -24.10 5.38
N ARG A 55 -10.98 -23.54 6.45
CA ARG A 55 -10.75 -22.14 6.85
C ARG A 55 -9.28 -21.88 7.18
N LEU A 56 -8.65 -22.79 7.92
CA LEU A 56 -7.25 -22.67 8.28
C LEU A 56 -6.33 -22.82 7.05
N LEU A 57 -6.66 -23.74 6.14
CA LEU A 57 -5.95 -23.92 4.88
C LEU A 57 -6.12 -22.72 3.95
N ALA A 58 -7.32 -22.14 3.85
CA ALA A 58 -7.57 -20.95 3.06
C ALA A 58 -6.80 -19.73 3.57
N ALA A 59 -6.80 -19.49 4.90
CA ALA A 59 -6.03 -18.41 5.51
C ALA A 59 -4.51 -18.61 5.32
N THR A 60 -4.03 -19.85 5.51
CA THR A 60 -2.61 -20.17 5.30
C THR A 60 -2.21 -20.01 3.83
N HIS A 61 -3.05 -20.45 2.89
CA HIS A 61 -2.81 -20.28 1.46
C HIS A 61 -2.74 -18.79 1.07
N ARG A 62 -3.64 -17.95 1.61
CA ARG A 62 -3.62 -16.50 1.39
C ARG A 62 -2.35 -15.85 1.94
N ALA A 63 -1.99 -16.14 3.19
CA ALA A 63 -0.77 -15.62 3.81
C ALA A 63 0.50 -16.04 3.05
N VAL A 64 0.57 -17.30 2.59
CA VAL A 64 1.68 -17.79 1.76
C VAL A 64 1.68 -17.13 0.38
N GLY A 65 0.52 -16.95 -0.24
CA GLY A 65 0.36 -16.25 -1.53
C GLY A 65 0.88 -14.81 -1.47
N GLY A 66 0.51 -14.06 -0.43
CA GLY A 66 1.02 -12.70 -0.18
C GLY A 66 2.54 -12.68 0.01
N ALA A 67 3.08 -13.55 0.88
CA ALA A 67 4.51 -13.64 1.14
C ALA A 67 5.34 -14.05 -0.09
N VAL A 68 4.80 -14.95 -0.93
CA VAL A 68 5.40 -15.34 -2.21
C VAL A 68 5.35 -14.19 -3.21
N GLY A 69 4.23 -13.47 -3.31
CA GLY A 69 4.12 -12.26 -4.11
C GLY A 69 5.15 -11.19 -3.73
N ASP A 70 5.29 -10.93 -2.43
CA ASP A 70 6.27 -9.98 -1.88
C ASP A 70 7.71 -10.42 -2.17
N ARG A 71 7.98 -11.72 -2.11
CA ARG A 71 9.29 -12.26 -2.44
C ARG A 71 9.58 -12.16 -3.93
N LEU A 72 8.62 -12.49 -4.79
CA LEU A 72 8.78 -12.43 -6.25
C LEU A 72 8.97 -10.98 -6.72
N PHE A 73 8.24 -10.05 -6.11
CA PHE A 73 8.42 -8.61 -6.32
C PHE A 73 9.80 -8.16 -5.85
N ARG A 74 10.23 -8.57 -4.65
CA ARG A 74 11.58 -8.29 -4.15
C ARG A 74 12.68 -8.90 -5.01
N GLU A 75 12.52 -10.10 -5.54
CA GLU A 75 13.52 -10.76 -6.39
C GLU A 75 13.61 -10.12 -7.78
N THR A 76 12.46 -9.76 -8.38
CA THR A 76 12.43 -9.00 -9.64
C THR A 76 13.03 -7.59 -9.49
N HIS A 77 12.88 -6.97 -8.31
CA HIS A 77 13.48 -5.67 -8.00
C HIS A 77 14.94 -5.78 -7.51
N ALA A 78 15.33 -6.85 -6.82
CA ALA A 78 16.70 -7.12 -6.40
C ALA A 78 17.62 -7.42 -7.59
N GLY A 79 17.08 -8.05 -8.65
CA GLY A 79 17.76 -8.18 -9.94
C GLY A 79 18.12 -6.83 -10.59
N LEU A 80 17.44 -5.74 -10.20
CA LEU A 80 17.71 -4.37 -10.63
C LEU A 80 18.55 -3.58 -9.60
N ALA A 81 18.40 -3.84 -8.31
CA ALA A 81 19.12 -3.19 -7.20
C ALA A 81 20.54 -3.74 -6.95
N GLY A 82 20.91 -4.89 -7.54
CA GLY A 82 22.27 -5.47 -7.46
C GLY A 82 23.41 -4.60 -8.03
N ARG A 83 23.11 -3.38 -8.49
CA ARG A 83 24.09 -2.35 -8.91
C ARG A 83 24.15 -1.13 -7.98
N ALA A 84 23.31 -1.02 -6.96
CA ALA A 84 23.17 0.17 -6.11
C ALA A 84 23.23 -0.13 -4.60
N SER A 85 23.91 -1.21 -4.20
CA SER A 85 24.10 -1.56 -2.78
C SER A 85 25.15 -0.64 -2.12
N ALA A 86 24.69 0.48 -1.55
CA ALA A 86 25.22 1.08 -0.33
C ALA A 86 24.44 2.36 0.02
N THR A 87 23.28 2.24 0.68
CA THR A 87 22.78 3.29 1.60
C THR A 87 21.63 2.77 2.45
N GLU A 88 21.82 2.79 3.77
CA GLU A 88 20.81 2.45 4.78
C GLU A 88 19.66 3.46 4.79
N GLY A 89 18.43 2.97 5.03
CA GLY A 89 17.28 3.76 5.48
C GLY A 89 16.33 4.31 4.41
N ARG A 90 16.66 4.22 3.12
CA ARG A 90 15.79 4.72 2.04
C ARG A 90 14.79 3.68 1.58
N SER A 91 13.54 4.09 1.38
CA SER A 91 12.52 3.22 0.77
C SER A 91 12.94 2.82 -0.65
N ALA A 92 12.63 1.60 -1.08
CA ALA A 92 12.93 1.17 -2.46
C ALA A 92 12.31 2.11 -3.51
N ALA A 93 11.16 2.72 -3.20
CA ALA A 93 10.53 3.73 -4.03
C ALA A 93 11.38 5.01 -4.12
N GLU A 94 11.94 5.47 -3.00
CA GLU A 94 12.84 6.63 -2.95
C GLU A 94 14.07 6.38 -3.82
N GLU A 95 14.74 5.24 -3.65
CA GLU A 95 15.93 4.94 -4.45
C GLU A 95 15.64 4.95 -5.96
N LEU A 96 14.51 4.35 -6.37
CA LEU A 96 14.11 4.29 -7.78
C LEU A 96 13.75 5.65 -8.37
N LEU A 97 13.02 6.48 -7.63
CA LEU A 97 12.58 7.80 -8.10
C LEU A 97 13.74 8.79 -8.15
N TRP A 98 14.60 8.80 -7.14
CA TRP A 98 15.74 9.71 -7.02
C TRP A 98 16.95 9.29 -7.84
N SER A 99 17.04 8.03 -8.26
CA SER A 99 18.05 7.59 -9.25
C SER A 99 17.91 8.27 -10.61
N ARG A 100 16.75 8.89 -10.90
CA ARG A 100 16.51 9.61 -12.16
C ARG A 100 17.08 11.01 -12.11
N SER A 101 17.63 11.43 -13.25
CA SER A 101 18.19 12.78 -13.35
C SER A 101 17.12 13.84 -13.05
N PRO A 102 17.47 14.94 -12.38
CA PRO A 102 16.54 16.03 -12.10
C PRO A 102 15.85 16.57 -13.36
N ALA A 103 16.56 16.62 -14.49
CA ALA A 103 16.02 17.02 -15.78
C ALA A 103 14.88 16.11 -16.29
N ILE A 104 14.92 14.81 -15.99
CA ILE A 104 13.83 13.87 -16.33
C ILE A 104 12.66 14.07 -15.36
N ARG A 105 12.94 14.18 -14.06
CA ARG A 105 11.90 14.38 -13.03
C ARG A 105 11.09 15.65 -13.31
N VAL A 106 11.76 16.77 -13.57
CA VAL A 106 11.08 18.04 -13.87
C VAL A 106 10.27 17.99 -15.17
N LYS A 107 10.78 17.31 -16.21
CA LYS A 107 10.10 17.17 -17.51
C LYS A 107 8.76 16.43 -17.38
N TYR A 108 8.72 15.38 -16.56
CA TYR A 108 7.54 14.53 -16.40
C TYR A 108 6.76 14.79 -15.11
N ARG A 109 7.10 15.85 -14.38
CA ARG A 109 6.49 16.24 -13.10
C ARG A 109 4.97 16.26 -13.16
N ALA A 110 4.39 16.98 -14.12
CA ALA A 110 2.94 17.14 -14.20
C ALA A 110 2.22 15.81 -14.47
N GLN A 111 2.83 14.91 -15.25
CA GLN A 111 2.35 13.56 -15.49
C GLN A 111 2.45 12.70 -14.23
N ALA A 112 3.59 12.76 -13.53
CA ALA A 112 3.83 12.02 -12.29
C ALA A 112 2.82 12.39 -11.19
N LEU A 113 2.59 13.69 -10.97
CA LEU A 113 1.59 14.16 -10.01
C LEU A 113 0.16 13.76 -10.40
N ARG A 114 -0.17 13.81 -11.70
CA ARG A 114 -1.48 13.33 -12.17
C ARG A 114 -1.67 11.83 -11.91
N LEU A 115 -0.62 11.02 -12.13
CA LEU A 115 -0.68 9.58 -11.82
C LEU A 115 -0.89 9.39 -10.31
N ALA A 116 -0.10 10.04 -9.46
CA ALA A 116 -0.24 9.95 -8.01
C ALA A 116 -1.67 10.29 -7.54
N HIS A 117 -2.23 11.42 -7.98
CA HIS A 117 -3.61 11.81 -7.66
C HIS A 117 -4.68 10.90 -8.27
N THR A 118 -4.38 10.20 -9.36
CA THR A 118 -5.31 9.22 -9.95
C THR A 118 -5.43 8.00 -9.05
N TYR A 119 -4.29 7.48 -8.59
CA TYR A 119 -4.23 6.28 -7.74
C TYR A 119 -4.59 6.55 -6.27
N TRP A 120 -4.56 7.82 -5.83
CA TRP A 120 -4.93 8.22 -4.46
C TRP A 120 -5.93 9.40 -4.42
N PRO A 121 -7.20 9.21 -4.83
CA PRO A 121 -8.17 10.29 -4.87
C PRO A 121 -8.94 10.52 -3.55
N PHE A 122 -8.77 9.66 -2.54
CA PHE A 122 -9.52 9.72 -1.28
C PHE A 122 -8.72 9.18 -0.09
N ASP A 123 -9.20 9.47 1.12
CA ASP A 123 -8.62 9.01 2.38
C ASP A 123 -8.92 7.52 2.64
N LEU A 124 -8.24 6.66 1.88
CA LEU A 124 -8.42 5.21 1.87
C LEU A 124 -8.15 4.60 3.25
N VAL A 125 -7.13 5.11 3.94
CA VAL A 125 -6.76 4.65 5.28
C VAL A 125 -7.88 4.90 6.27
N HIS A 126 -8.48 6.10 6.27
CA HIS A 126 -9.60 6.39 7.17
C HIS A 126 -10.82 5.53 6.84
N ALA A 127 -11.15 5.34 5.56
CA ALA A 127 -12.28 4.51 5.17
C ALA A 127 -12.11 3.02 5.55
N LEU A 128 -10.90 2.47 5.48
CA LEU A 128 -10.61 1.10 5.96
C LEU A 128 -10.70 1.02 7.50
N ARG A 129 -10.21 2.03 8.23
CA ARG A 129 -10.33 2.11 9.70
C ARG A 129 -11.78 2.20 10.18
N ASP A 130 -12.63 2.90 9.43
CA ASP A 130 -14.08 2.95 9.70
C ASP A 130 -14.70 1.55 9.57
N CYS A 131 -14.31 0.75 8.56
CA CYS A 131 -14.74 -0.64 8.41
C CYS A 131 -14.33 -1.51 9.59
N ILE A 132 -13.06 -1.40 10.02
CA ILE A 132 -12.53 -2.13 11.17
C ILE A 132 -13.33 -1.78 12.43
N THR A 133 -13.59 -0.50 12.65
CA THR A 133 -14.36 -0.03 13.81
C THR A 133 -15.78 -0.60 13.81
N ALA A 134 -16.46 -0.58 12.65
CA ALA A 134 -17.80 -1.16 12.51
C ALA A 134 -17.84 -2.67 12.78
N LEU A 135 -16.82 -3.43 12.34
CA LEU A 135 -16.70 -4.86 12.62
C LEU A 135 -16.34 -5.15 14.09
N GLN A 136 -15.51 -4.33 14.71
CA GLN A 136 -15.20 -4.43 16.14
C GLN A 136 -16.44 -4.17 17.00
N GLU A 137 -17.25 -3.17 16.64
CA GLU A 137 -18.55 -2.93 17.27
C GLU A 137 -19.49 -4.13 17.11
N LEU A 138 -19.55 -4.72 15.91
CA LEU A 138 -20.31 -5.95 15.65
C LEU A 138 -19.82 -7.12 16.54
N SER A 139 -18.52 -7.37 16.58
CA SER A 139 -17.91 -8.41 17.44
C SER A 139 -18.21 -8.17 18.92
N GLY A 140 -18.15 -6.92 19.38
CA GLY A 140 -18.51 -6.54 20.75
C GLY A 140 -19.99 -6.78 21.07
N LEU A 141 -20.90 -6.46 20.13
CA LEU A 141 -22.33 -6.74 20.26
C LEU A 141 -22.65 -8.23 20.27
N LEU A 142 -21.87 -9.04 19.55
CA LEU A 142 -22.03 -10.51 19.55
C LEU A 142 -21.47 -11.14 20.84
N ALA A 143 -20.44 -10.55 21.45
CA ALA A 143 -19.85 -11.01 22.70
C ALA A 143 -20.64 -10.57 23.94
N GLY A 144 -21.28 -9.40 23.90
CA GLY A 144 -22.13 -8.89 24.97
C GLY A 144 -23.59 -9.26 24.75
N ASN A 145 -24.18 -10.09 25.60
CA ASN A 145 -25.58 -10.57 25.57
C ASN A 145 -26.68 -9.47 25.70
N ALA A 146 -26.50 -8.27 25.14
CA ALA A 146 -27.51 -7.23 25.09
C ALA A 146 -28.49 -7.56 23.95
N ARG A 147 -29.80 -7.59 24.25
CA ARG A 147 -30.89 -7.90 23.31
C ARG A 147 -30.65 -7.25 21.93
N LEU A 148 -30.24 -8.07 20.96
CA LEU A 148 -29.89 -7.71 19.59
C LEU A 148 -31.14 -7.31 18.80
N ALA A 149 -31.64 -6.10 19.00
CA ALA A 149 -32.70 -5.53 18.17
C ALA A 149 -32.07 -4.71 17.04
N ARG A 150 -31.94 -5.29 15.83
CA ARG A 150 -31.55 -4.63 14.56
C ARG A 150 -30.16 -3.96 14.49
N THR A 151 -29.38 -3.99 15.57
CA THR A 151 -28.02 -3.43 15.62
C THR A 151 -27.01 -4.14 14.70
N PRO A 152 -26.98 -5.48 14.56
CA PRO A 152 -25.93 -6.15 13.78
C PRO A 152 -26.14 -6.05 12.26
N GLU A 153 -27.38 -6.05 11.78
CA GLU A 153 -27.71 -5.85 10.37
C GLU A 153 -27.24 -4.46 9.88
N ARG A 154 -27.43 -3.43 10.73
CA ARG A 154 -26.96 -2.08 10.44
C ARG A 154 -25.43 -1.99 10.36
N ALA A 155 -24.70 -2.77 11.17
CA ALA A 155 -23.24 -2.82 11.10
C ALA A 155 -22.78 -3.45 9.78
N VAL A 156 -23.41 -4.57 9.37
CA VAL A 156 -23.16 -5.21 8.05
C VAL A 156 -23.44 -4.25 6.90
N ASP A 157 -24.57 -3.53 6.92
CA ASP A 157 -24.91 -2.53 5.89
C ASP A 157 -23.90 -1.37 5.85
N THR A 158 -23.38 -0.98 7.01
CA THR A 158 -22.35 0.06 7.12
C THR A 158 -21.05 -0.42 6.46
N VAL A 159 -20.55 -1.60 6.83
CA VAL A 159 -19.35 -2.21 6.22
C VAL A 159 -19.53 -2.35 4.69
N ARG A 160 -20.68 -2.84 4.23
CA ARG A 160 -21.00 -2.92 2.79
C ARG A 160 -20.89 -1.57 2.11
N SER A 161 -21.52 -0.53 2.68
CA SER A 161 -21.47 0.81 2.10
C SER A 161 -20.06 1.39 2.06
N HIS A 162 -19.19 1.04 3.01
CA HIS A 162 -17.79 1.48 2.96
C HIS A 162 -17.01 0.71 1.89
N LEU A 163 -17.12 -0.62 1.82
CA LEU A 163 -16.47 -1.42 0.78
C LEU A 163 -16.89 -1.00 -0.64
N ASP A 164 -18.17 -0.70 -0.87
CA ASP A 164 -18.66 -0.21 -2.17
C ASP A 164 -18.10 1.16 -2.57
N ARG A 165 -17.76 2.01 -1.58
CA ARG A 165 -17.06 3.28 -1.85
C ARG A 165 -15.59 3.03 -2.19
N LEU A 166 -14.96 2.08 -1.50
CA LEU A 166 -13.56 1.71 -1.68
C LEU A 166 -13.31 1.00 -3.02
N ALA A 167 -14.28 0.22 -3.51
CA ALA A 167 -14.22 -0.46 -4.81
C ALA A 167 -14.22 0.50 -6.03
N ARG A 168 -14.33 1.82 -5.82
CA ARG A 168 -14.25 2.84 -6.88
C ARG A 168 -12.81 3.30 -7.17
N LEU A 169 -11.81 2.66 -6.57
CA LEU A 169 -10.41 2.88 -6.92
C LEU A 169 -10.18 2.63 -8.42
N PRO A 170 -9.22 3.32 -9.04
CA PRO A 170 -8.88 3.05 -10.44
C PRO A 170 -8.43 1.60 -10.59
N GLU A 171 -8.87 0.94 -11.65
CA GLU A 171 -8.29 -0.35 -12.01
C GLU A 171 -6.79 -0.19 -12.28
N PRO A 172 -5.93 -1.02 -11.66
CA PRO A 172 -4.50 -0.95 -11.88
C PRO A 172 -4.22 -1.22 -13.35
N ALA A 173 -3.51 -0.32 -14.01
CA ALA A 173 -3.12 -0.52 -15.39
C ALA A 173 -2.28 -1.79 -15.47
N ARG A 174 -2.67 -2.74 -16.34
CA ARG A 174 -1.79 -3.88 -16.66
C ARG A 174 -0.55 -3.31 -17.32
N ALA A 175 0.59 -3.42 -16.64
CA ALA A 175 1.88 -3.06 -17.19
C ALA A 175 2.00 -3.67 -18.60
N PRO A 176 2.15 -2.87 -19.68
CA PRO A 176 2.39 -3.44 -20.99
C PRO A 176 3.65 -4.30 -20.91
N GLY A 177 3.53 -5.57 -21.33
CA GLY A 177 4.62 -6.53 -21.28
C GLY A 177 5.90 -5.96 -21.89
N ALA A 178 6.93 -5.87 -21.04
CA ALA A 178 8.35 -5.69 -21.33
C ALA A 178 8.75 -5.30 -22.76
N LEU A 179 8.99 -4.00 -23.02
CA LEU A 179 9.88 -3.54 -24.08
C LEU A 179 10.59 -2.24 -23.65
N ALA A 180 11.89 -2.37 -23.30
CA ALA A 180 12.91 -1.31 -23.22
C ALA A 180 12.86 -0.28 -22.06
N GLY A 181 13.77 -0.47 -21.09
CA GLY A 181 14.63 0.59 -20.54
C GLY A 181 13.98 1.79 -19.83
N LEU A 182 13.63 1.62 -18.55
CA LEU A 182 13.71 2.64 -17.49
C LEU A 182 13.00 3.99 -17.76
N ASN A 183 11.76 3.99 -18.25
CA ASN A 183 10.95 5.20 -18.28
C ASN A 183 10.47 5.58 -16.85
N TYR A 184 10.64 6.85 -16.47
CA TYR A 184 10.31 7.37 -15.14
C TYR A 184 8.83 7.20 -14.80
N LEU A 185 7.94 7.45 -15.75
CA LEU A 185 6.49 7.32 -15.55
C LEU A 185 6.06 5.87 -15.37
N ASP A 186 6.61 4.95 -16.17
CA ASP A 186 6.32 3.51 -16.03
C ASP A 186 6.78 2.98 -14.66
N THR A 187 7.88 3.53 -14.12
CA THR A 187 8.35 3.19 -12.77
C THR A 187 7.36 3.64 -11.69
N ILE A 188 6.86 4.89 -11.80
CA ILE A 188 5.84 5.43 -10.88
C ILE A 188 4.55 4.61 -10.98
N GLU A 189 4.08 4.36 -12.20
CA GLU A 189 2.84 3.62 -12.43
C GLU A 189 2.94 2.19 -11.92
N ALA A 190 4.09 1.52 -12.08
CA ALA A 190 4.30 0.18 -11.54
C ALA A 190 4.26 0.16 -9.99
N LEU A 191 4.89 1.15 -9.33
CA LEU A 191 4.87 1.27 -7.87
C LEU A 191 3.45 1.52 -7.35
N LEU A 192 2.72 2.45 -7.97
CA LEU A 192 1.33 2.77 -7.58
C LEU A 192 0.39 1.58 -7.85
N SER A 193 0.43 1.01 -9.06
CA SER A 193 -0.44 -0.09 -9.47
C SER A 193 -0.25 -1.35 -8.63
N HIS A 194 0.97 -1.59 -8.12
CA HIS A 194 1.25 -2.73 -7.26
C HIS A 194 0.41 -2.71 -5.99
N HIS A 195 0.47 -1.61 -5.22
CA HIS A 195 -0.29 -1.49 -3.98
C HIS A 195 -1.80 -1.36 -4.25
N THR A 196 -2.21 -0.59 -5.26
CA THR A 196 -3.64 -0.47 -5.62
C THR A 196 -4.23 -1.82 -6.03
N GLY A 197 -3.48 -2.66 -6.75
CA GLY A 197 -3.95 -4.00 -7.14
C GLY A 197 -4.12 -4.96 -5.96
N ARG A 198 -3.22 -4.91 -4.98
CA ARG A 198 -3.35 -5.70 -3.73
C ARG A 198 -4.59 -5.28 -2.95
N ILE A 199 -4.77 -3.98 -2.77
CA ILE A 199 -5.93 -3.42 -2.05
C ILE A 199 -7.24 -3.79 -2.75
N LEU A 200 -7.32 -3.65 -4.08
CA LEU A 200 -8.53 -4.02 -4.82
C LEU A 200 -8.85 -5.52 -4.73
N THR A 201 -7.82 -6.36 -4.74
CA THR A 201 -7.98 -7.81 -4.57
C THR A 201 -8.49 -8.12 -3.15
N GLY A 202 -7.86 -7.54 -2.13
CA GLY A 202 -8.27 -7.67 -0.73
C GLY A 202 -9.70 -7.19 -0.48
N LEU A 203 -10.07 -6.03 -1.02
CA LEU A 203 -11.43 -5.49 -0.93
C LEU A 203 -12.48 -6.38 -1.59
N GLN A 204 -12.14 -7.02 -2.72
CA GLN A 204 -13.04 -7.96 -3.39
C GLN A 204 -13.21 -9.24 -2.55
N GLU A 205 -12.12 -9.80 -2.02
CA GLU A 205 -12.16 -10.95 -1.12
C GLU A 205 -12.98 -10.66 0.16
N LEU A 206 -12.79 -9.47 0.75
CA LEU A 206 -13.55 -8.99 1.90
C LEU A 206 -15.04 -8.85 1.61
N ARG A 207 -15.38 -8.35 0.42
CA ARG A 207 -16.77 -8.25 -0.03
C ARG A 207 -17.39 -9.63 -0.21
N ASP A 208 -16.68 -10.57 -0.81
CA ASP A 208 -17.16 -11.93 -0.99
C ASP A 208 -17.38 -12.60 0.39
N LEU A 209 -16.43 -12.42 1.33
CA LEU A 209 -16.55 -12.89 2.71
C LEU A 209 -17.75 -12.24 3.46
N LEU A 210 -17.99 -10.94 3.23
CA LEU A 210 -19.14 -10.23 3.80
C LEU A 210 -20.47 -10.80 3.32
N GLU A 211 -20.63 -10.98 2.00
CA GLU A 211 -21.90 -11.39 1.39
C GLU A 211 -22.17 -12.90 1.51
N GLU A 212 -21.13 -13.74 1.44
CA GLU A 212 -21.27 -15.20 1.47
C GLU A 212 -21.36 -15.76 2.89
N GLU A 213 -20.64 -15.16 3.86
CA GLU A 213 -20.55 -15.71 5.22
C GLU A 213 -21.17 -14.79 6.27
N LEU A 214 -20.74 -13.52 6.36
CA LEU A 214 -21.14 -12.66 7.48
C LEU A 214 -22.62 -12.25 7.41
N ALA A 215 -23.09 -11.75 6.27
CA ALA A 215 -24.45 -11.26 6.10
C ALA A 215 -25.52 -12.36 6.28
N PRO A 216 -25.39 -13.57 5.68
CA PRO A 216 -26.36 -14.64 5.89
C PRO A 216 -26.42 -15.12 7.34
N THR A 217 -25.28 -15.15 8.03
CA THR A 217 -25.22 -15.60 9.43
C THR A 217 -25.81 -14.54 10.37
N VAL A 218 -25.58 -13.25 10.12
CA VAL A 218 -26.22 -12.14 10.84
C VAL A 218 -27.74 -12.12 10.60
N HIS A 219 -28.20 -12.41 9.38
CA HIS A 219 -29.63 -12.51 9.10
C HIS A 219 -30.30 -13.69 9.82
N SER A 220 -29.60 -14.82 9.90
CA SER A 220 -30.09 -16.04 10.59
C SER A 220 -30.18 -15.87 12.11
N LEU A 221 -29.41 -14.95 12.69
CA LEU A 221 -29.46 -14.61 14.12
C LEU A 221 -30.78 -14.00 14.57
N GLY A 222 -31.56 -13.42 13.66
CA GLY A 222 -32.89 -12.88 13.95
C GLY A 222 -33.95 -13.94 14.30
N GLY A 223 -33.66 -15.24 14.11
CA GLY A 223 -34.64 -16.32 14.24
C GLY A 223 -34.27 -17.52 15.11
N LEU A 224 -33.04 -17.63 15.63
CA LEU A 224 -32.55 -18.84 16.33
C LEU A 224 -32.00 -18.55 17.74
N GLU A 225 -32.11 -19.56 18.62
CA GLU A 225 -31.55 -19.54 19.99
C GLU A 225 -30.01 -19.46 19.98
N HIS A 226 -29.46 -18.89 21.06
CA HIS A 226 -28.09 -18.36 21.20
C HIS A 226 -26.94 -19.36 20.94
N ASP A 227 -27.21 -20.67 20.86
CA ASP A 227 -26.20 -21.71 20.60
C ASP A 227 -25.68 -21.73 19.15
N SER A 228 -26.26 -20.94 18.24
CA SER A 228 -25.83 -20.82 16.84
C SER A 228 -24.89 -19.62 16.56
N LEU A 229 -24.49 -18.86 17.59
CA LEU A 229 -23.55 -17.74 17.48
C LEU A 229 -22.09 -18.18 17.21
N PHE A 230 -21.81 -19.48 17.27
CA PHE A 230 -20.49 -20.05 17.01
C PHE A 230 -20.09 -19.90 15.53
N GLY A 231 -19.31 -18.87 15.22
CA GLY A 231 -18.70 -18.67 13.91
C GLY A 231 -18.71 -17.22 13.44
N VAL A 232 -19.75 -16.44 13.78
CA VAL A 232 -19.87 -15.04 13.33
C VAL A 232 -18.73 -14.18 13.87
N GLY A 233 -18.39 -14.33 15.15
CA GLY A 233 -17.26 -13.63 15.75
C GLY A 233 -15.91 -14.04 15.14
N ALA A 234 -15.79 -15.28 14.64
CA ALA A 234 -14.57 -15.72 13.95
C ALA A 234 -14.48 -15.10 12.55
N VAL A 235 -15.57 -15.10 11.78
CA VAL A 235 -15.63 -14.44 10.45
C VAL A 235 -15.40 -12.93 10.58
N ALA A 236 -16.01 -12.28 11.57
CA ALA A 236 -15.80 -10.86 11.82
C ALA A 236 -14.34 -10.57 12.22
N GLN A 237 -13.70 -11.44 13.00
CA GLN A 237 -12.28 -11.30 13.33
C GLN A 237 -11.38 -11.51 12.11
N ASP A 238 -11.65 -12.53 11.28
CA ASP A 238 -10.91 -12.77 10.03
C ASP A 238 -10.99 -11.53 9.10
N MET A 239 -12.18 -10.94 8.97
CA MET A 239 -12.36 -9.69 8.22
C MET A 239 -11.61 -8.51 8.84
N ILE A 240 -11.53 -8.40 10.18
CA ILE A 240 -10.75 -7.36 10.85
C ILE A 240 -9.26 -7.54 10.56
N ASP A 241 -8.76 -8.78 10.59
CA ASP A 241 -7.37 -9.09 10.33
C ASP A 241 -7.01 -8.78 8.85
N ASP A 242 -7.87 -9.16 7.90
CA ASP A 242 -7.73 -8.87 6.47
C ASP A 242 -7.78 -7.34 6.20
N LEU A 243 -8.73 -6.61 6.79
CA LEU A 243 -8.79 -5.14 6.70
C LEU A 243 -7.58 -4.45 7.33
N THR A 244 -7.01 -5.03 8.39
CA THR A 244 -5.79 -4.51 9.02
C THR A 244 -4.59 -4.67 8.09
N HIS A 245 -4.53 -5.80 7.38
CA HIS A 245 -3.54 -6.00 6.31
C HIS A 245 -3.73 -4.97 5.18
N ASP A 246 -4.96 -4.78 4.68
CA ASP A 246 -5.24 -3.78 3.64
C ASP A 246 -4.95 -2.35 4.10
N CYS A 247 -5.13 -2.02 5.38
CA CYS A 247 -4.69 -0.74 5.95
C CYS A 247 -3.18 -0.55 5.82
N SER A 248 -2.39 -1.61 6.05
CA SER A 248 -0.94 -1.55 5.92
C SER A 248 -0.52 -1.28 4.47
N GLU A 249 -1.20 -1.90 3.50
CA GLU A 249 -1.01 -1.64 2.07
C GLU A 249 -1.44 -0.22 1.67
N ALA A 250 -2.55 0.27 2.21
CA ALA A 250 -2.99 1.64 1.98
C ALA A 250 -1.98 2.66 2.51
N ASN A 251 -1.42 2.47 3.72
CA ASN A 251 -0.34 3.32 4.22
C ASN A 251 0.93 3.23 3.36
N ALA A 252 1.24 2.06 2.80
CA ALA A 252 2.36 1.91 1.87
C ALA A 252 2.12 2.68 0.57
N LEU A 253 0.91 2.63 0.01
CA LEU A 253 0.52 3.43 -1.15
C LEU A 253 0.58 4.93 -0.87
N GLU A 254 0.09 5.39 0.29
CA GLU A 254 0.20 6.78 0.74
C GLU A 254 1.67 7.23 0.80
N ALA A 255 2.55 6.39 1.36
CA ALA A 255 3.98 6.68 1.42
C ALA A 255 4.62 6.78 0.02
N VAL A 256 4.22 5.91 -0.92
CA VAL A 256 4.68 5.99 -2.32
C VAL A 256 4.17 7.26 -2.99
N VAL A 257 2.92 7.64 -2.78
CA VAL A 257 2.32 8.88 -3.32
C VAL A 257 3.07 10.11 -2.80
N ALA A 258 3.28 10.20 -1.49
CA ALA A 258 4.06 11.27 -0.87
C ALA A 258 5.48 11.33 -1.43
N GLU A 259 6.09 10.17 -1.69
CA GLU A 259 7.42 10.08 -2.27
C GLU A 259 7.47 10.53 -3.74
N VAL A 260 6.43 10.20 -4.53
CA VAL A 260 6.28 10.71 -5.91
C VAL A 260 6.09 12.23 -5.90
N GLU A 261 5.28 12.77 -5.00
CA GLU A 261 5.09 14.21 -4.84
C GLU A 261 6.39 14.91 -4.45
N ARG A 262 7.11 14.35 -3.47
CA ARG A 262 8.42 14.85 -3.05
C ARG A 262 9.43 14.82 -4.19
N ALA A 263 9.61 13.68 -4.86
CA ALA A 263 10.50 13.57 -6.02
C ALA A 263 10.09 14.48 -7.19
N SER A 264 8.83 14.88 -7.26
CA SER A 264 8.29 15.78 -8.28
C SER A 264 8.40 17.26 -7.93
N ASN A 265 8.64 17.61 -6.66
CA ASN A 265 8.64 19.00 -6.18
C ASN A 265 9.98 19.42 -5.58
N ASP A 266 10.77 18.51 -5.05
CA ASP A 266 12.06 18.79 -4.42
C ASP A 266 13.22 18.73 -5.41
N PHE A 267 13.78 19.91 -5.67
CA PHE A 267 14.93 20.17 -6.52
C PHE A 267 16.04 20.96 -5.80
N LEU A 268 16.09 20.89 -4.47
CA LEU A 268 17.15 21.52 -3.68
C LEU A 268 18.54 21.03 -4.13
N GLY A 269 19.44 21.95 -4.46
CA GLY A 269 20.78 21.65 -4.98
C GLY A 269 20.83 20.87 -6.29
N ALA A 270 19.71 20.75 -7.01
CA ALA A 270 19.67 19.96 -8.23
C ALA A 270 20.36 20.66 -9.40
N ASP A 271 21.03 19.88 -10.25
CA ASP A 271 21.53 20.36 -11.54
C ASP A 271 20.46 20.21 -12.63
N LEU A 272 19.85 21.33 -13.00
CA LEU A 272 18.87 21.47 -14.08
C LEU A 272 19.47 22.19 -15.30
N SER A 273 20.79 22.40 -15.38
CA SER A 273 21.45 23.15 -16.46
C SER A 273 21.11 22.65 -17.87
N SER A 274 20.84 21.35 -18.01
CA SER A 274 20.47 20.68 -19.27
C SER A 274 18.96 20.48 -19.46
N ALA A 275 18.13 20.91 -18.52
CA ALA A 275 16.69 20.73 -18.56
C ALA A 275 16.02 21.66 -19.58
N LYS A 276 15.05 21.13 -20.33
CA LYS A 276 14.18 21.92 -21.21
C LYS A 276 12.90 22.28 -20.44
N LEU A 277 12.84 23.51 -19.94
CA LEU A 277 11.75 23.99 -19.07
C LEU A 277 10.62 24.70 -19.82
N ASP A 278 10.72 24.85 -21.14
CA ASP A 278 9.67 25.47 -21.95
C ASP A 278 8.36 24.67 -21.85
N GLY A 279 7.29 25.33 -21.38
CA GLY A 279 5.98 24.70 -21.20
C GLY A 279 5.87 23.75 -20.00
N VAL A 280 6.90 23.67 -19.14
CA VAL A 280 6.87 22.89 -17.90
C VAL A 280 6.27 23.74 -16.77
N GLY A 281 5.24 23.22 -16.10
CA GLY A 281 4.67 23.86 -14.92
C GLY A 281 5.63 23.77 -13.73
N LEU A 282 6.23 24.89 -13.34
CA LEU A 282 7.21 24.97 -12.24
C LEU A 282 6.59 25.26 -10.88
N GLU A 283 5.31 25.64 -10.83
CA GLU A 283 4.60 25.94 -9.58
C GLU A 283 4.72 24.81 -8.56
N GLY A 284 5.10 25.13 -7.33
CA GLY A 284 5.30 24.18 -6.23
C GLY A 284 6.70 23.54 -6.16
N ILE A 285 7.61 23.87 -7.09
CA ILE A 285 9.01 23.40 -7.01
C ILE A 285 9.73 24.11 -5.86
N LEU A 286 10.37 23.30 -5.00
CA LEU A 286 11.32 23.70 -3.98
C LEU A 286 12.73 23.76 -4.58
N TRP A 287 13.41 24.87 -4.35
CA TRP A 287 14.78 25.09 -4.80
C TRP A 287 15.52 26.05 -3.87
N ASP A 288 16.85 26.05 -3.95
CA ASP A 288 17.73 26.85 -3.12
C ASP A 288 18.83 27.53 -3.96
N VAL A 289 19.71 28.28 -3.29
CA VAL A 289 20.84 28.95 -3.97
C VAL A 289 21.83 27.98 -4.62
N THR A 290 21.84 26.70 -4.22
CA THR A 290 22.73 25.68 -4.81
C THR A 290 22.13 24.99 -6.04
N THR A 291 20.84 25.23 -6.34
CA THR A 291 20.14 24.71 -7.51
C THR A 291 20.64 25.39 -8.79
N ILE A 292 21.10 24.60 -9.76
CA ILE A 292 21.65 25.11 -11.03
C ILE A 292 20.56 25.11 -12.09
N TRP A 293 20.12 26.29 -12.51
CA TRP A 293 19.10 26.44 -13.55
C TRP A 293 19.71 26.51 -14.97
N PRO A 294 18.93 26.23 -16.03
CA PRO A 294 19.36 26.55 -17.39
C PRO A 294 19.61 28.06 -17.56
N GLU A 295 20.37 28.41 -18.59
CA GLU A 295 20.73 29.80 -18.88
C GLU A 295 19.48 30.70 -18.97
N ASN A 296 19.52 31.86 -18.32
CA ASN A 296 18.43 32.85 -18.23
C ASN A 296 17.16 32.41 -17.45
N TRP A 297 17.13 31.21 -16.85
CA TRP A 297 15.97 30.76 -16.06
C TRP A 297 16.02 31.21 -14.60
N GLU A 298 17.19 31.22 -13.96
CA GLU A 298 17.30 31.53 -12.53
C GLU A 298 16.62 32.85 -12.15
N ALA A 299 16.85 33.92 -12.92
CA ALA A 299 16.24 35.23 -12.67
C ALA A 299 14.70 35.21 -12.80
N ARG A 300 14.18 34.40 -13.75
CA ARG A 300 12.74 34.23 -13.96
C ARG A 300 12.10 33.45 -12.80
N VAL A 301 12.70 32.31 -12.45
CA VAL A 301 12.24 31.46 -11.35
C VAL A 301 12.29 32.21 -10.03
N ARG A 302 13.40 32.93 -9.75
CA ARG A 302 13.52 33.79 -8.56
C ARG A 302 12.43 34.84 -8.46
N LYS A 303 12.07 35.50 -9.56
CA LYS A 303 10.98 36.48 -9.58
C LYS A 303 9.61 35.85 -9.31
N ALA A 304 9.41 34.61 -9.74
CA ALA A 304 8.17 33.85 -9.52
C ALA A 304 8.15 33.11 -8.18
N SER A 305 9.22 33.15 -7.38
CA SER A 305 9.33 32.37 -6.15
C SER A 305 9.02 33.19 -4.89
N ARG A 306 8.65 32.48 -3.84
CA ARG A 306 8.45 33.00 -2.48
C ARG A 306 9.28 32.17 -1.50
N PRO A 307 9.71 32.72 -0.35
CA PRO A 307 10.28 31.93 0.72
C PRO A 307 9.36 30.78 1.11
N SER A 308 9.92 29.58 1.32
CA SER A 308 9.19 28.50 1.98
C SER A 308 8.96 28.87 3.44
N ASP A 309 7.79 28.52 3.98
CA ASP A 309 7.47 28.73 5.40
C ASP A 309 8.22 27.76 6.32
N GLU A 310 8.77 26.67 5.76
CA GLU A 310 9.37 25.56 6.51
C GLU A 310 10.87 25.72 6.74
N GLU A 311 11.62 26.19 5.73
CA GLU A 311 13.08 26.21 5.75
C GLU A 311 13.68 27.53 5.26
N GLN A 312 14.61 28.06 6.06
CA GLN A 312 15.28 29.31 5.74
C GLN A 312 16.27 29.14 4.58
N GLY A 313 16.06 29.88 3.50
CA GLY A 313 16.89 29.81 2.29
C GLY A 313 16.33 28.90 1.20
N VAL A 314 15.22 28.21 1.48
CA VAL A 314 14.44 27.48 0.49
C VAL A 314 13.37 28.39 -0.11
N LEU A 315 13.23 28.31 -1.43
CA LEU A 315 12.26 29.05 -2.21
C LEU A 315 11.27 28.07 -2.87
N VAL A 316 9.99 28.43 -2.86
CA VAL A 316 8.93 27.73 -3.59
C VAL A 316 8.54 28.58 -4.79
N VAL A 317 8.49 27.99 -5.98
CA VAL A 317 7.94 28.66 -7.17
C VAL A 317 6.43 28.84 -7.00
N ALA A 318 5.95 30.08 -6.93
CA ALA A 318 4.52 30.38 -6.87
C ALA A 318 3.89 30.31 -8.27
N ALA A 319 2.57 30.08 -8.33
CA ALA A 319 1.81 30.14 -9.58
C ALA A 319 2.14 31.44 -10.35
N GLU A 320 2.35 31.34 -11.67
CA GLU A 320 2.41 32.51 -12.55
C GLU A 320 1.04 33.20 -12.56
N GLY A 321 0.79 34.06 -11.56
CA GLY A 321 -0.50 34.72 -11.43
C GLY A 321 -0.89 35.14 -10.02
N CYS A 322 -0.02 35.84 -9.29
CA CYS A 322 -0.48 36.82 -8.29
C CYS A 322 0.58 37.91 -8.16
N SER A 323 0.54 38.86 -9.10
CA SER A 323 1.12 40.19 -8.90
C SER A 323 0.30 40.94 -7.84
N THR A 324 0.42 40.56 -6.58
CA THR A 324 0.26 41.55 -5.50
C THR A 324 1.59 42.26 -5.39
N VAL A 325 1.78 43.22 -6.29
CA VAL A 325 2.73 44.31 -6.10
C VAL A 325 2.29 45.04 -4.84
N ILE A 326 2.89 44.70 -3.70
CA ILE A 326 2.83 45.58 -2.54
C ILE A 326 3.78 46.73 -2.88
N HIS A 327 3.20 47.86 -3.29
CA HIS A 327 3.90 49.12 -3.27
C HIS A 327 4.34 49.38 -1.83
N ALA A 328 5.65 49.47 -1.61
CA ALA A 328 6.16 50.11 -0.41
C ALA A 328 5.86 51.61 -0.54
N GLU A 329 4.79 52.08 0.13
CA GLU A 329 4.60 53.50 0.38
C GLU A 329 5.53 53.93 1.53
N ALA A 330 6.40 54.88 1.16
CA ALA A 330 7.08 55.94 1.94
C ALA A 330 7.61 55.64 3.35
#